data_AF-A0A453DBC2-F1
#
_entry.id   AF-A0A453DBC2-F1
#
_cell.length_a   1.000
_cell.length_b   1.000
_cell.length_c   1.000
_cell.angle_alpha   90.00
_cell.angle_beta   90.00
_cell.angle_gamma   90.00
#
_symmetry.space_group_name_H-M   'P 1'
#
loop_
_entity.id
_entity.type
_entity.pdbx_description
1 polymer ?
#
loop_
_entity_poly.entity_id
_entity_poly.type
_entity_poly.pdbx_seq_one_letter_code
_entity_poly.pdbx_strand_id
1 'polypeptide(L)' 'DTAKIADGLIYEAADGCNYFPHFYGPDRSFAPLQLSAVVKADKIELANNDFTCSLLDGAAI' A
#
# COMPACT_ATOMS: atom_id res chain seq x y z
N ASP A 1 4.94 -2.19 -7.02
CA ASP A 1 6.27 -2.67 -7.42
C ASP A 1 7.24 -2.28 -6.31
N THR A 2 7.61 -3.24 -5.46
CA THR A 2 8.45 -2.98 -4.29
C THR A 2 9.85 -2.54 -4.68
N ALA A 3 10.33 -2.90 -5.87
CA ALA A 3 11.63 -2.47 -6.37
C ALA A 3 11.70 -0.95 -6.60
N LYS A 4 10.56 -0.29 -6.87
CA LYS A 4 10.48 1.16 -7.04
C LYS A 4 10.53 1.96 -5.74
N ILE A 5 10.33 1.31 -4.59
CA ILE A 5 10.21 1.96 -3.27
C ILE A 5 11.07 1.29 -2.20
N ALA A 6 11.97 0.39 -2.60
CA ALA A 6 12.68 -0.52 -1.69
C ALA A 6 13.44 0.23 -0.58
N ASP A 7 14.11 1.34 -0.92
CA ASP A 7 14.92 2.12 0.02
C ASP A 7 14.10 2.74 1.17
N GLY A 8 12.81 2.99 0.94
CA GLY A 8 11.90 3.55 1.94
C GLY A 8 10.96 2.53 2.57
N LEU A 9 10.92 1.29 2.08
CA LEU A 9 9.93 0.30 2.49
C LEU A 9 10.41 -0.52 3.69
N ILE A 10 9.73 -0.39 4.82
CA ILE A 10 10.00 -1.13 6.05
C ILE A 10 8.74 -1.93 6.42
N TYR A 11 8.90 -3.21 6.72
CA TYR A 11 7.82 -4.04 7.27
C TYR A 11 7.89 -4.00 8.79
N GLU A 12 6.87 -3.41 9.41
CA GLU A 12 6.78 -3.26 10.87
C GLU A 12 5.62 -4.07 11.42
N ALA A 13 5.74 -4.60 12.63
CA ALA A 13 4.68 -5.39 13.25
C ALA A 13 3.42 -4.52 13.42
N ALA A 14 2.34 -4.88 12.74
CA ALA A 14 1.03 -4.25 12.88
C ALA A 14 0.23 -4.90 14.01
N ASP A 15 0.43 -6.20 14.21
CA ASP A 15 0.02 -6.94 15.39
C ASP A 15 1.08 -7.99 15.72
N GLY A 16 0.86 -8.81 16.75
CA GLY A 16 1.83 -9.83 17.17
C GLY A 16 2.13 -10.92 16.13
N CYS A 17 1.40 -10.98 15.01
CA CYS A 17 1.50 -12.00 13.98
C CYS A 17 1.72 -11.42 12.57
N ASN A 18 1.32 -10.18 12.33
CA ASN A 18 1.29 -9.54 11.03
C ASN A 18 2.27 -8.36 10.95
N TYR A 19 2.91 -8.22 9.80
CA TYR A 19 3.77 -7.07 9.49
C TYR A 19 3.15 -6.27 8.35
N PHE A 20 3.05 -4.96 8.53
CA PHE A 20 2.49 -4.05 7.54
C PHE A 20 3.58 -3.16 6.93
N PRO A 21 3.57 -2.97 5.60
CA PRO A 21 4.54 -2.12 4.94
C PRO A 21 4.31 -0.64 5.28
N HIS A 22 5.35 0.01 5.77
CA HIS A 22 5.44 1.45 5.97
C HIS A 22 6.49 2.03 5.02
N PHE A 23 6.16 3.13 4.35
CA PHE A 23 7.09 3.84 3.47
C PHE A 23 7.60 5.10 4.17
N TYR A 24 8.92 5.23 4.27
CA TYR A 24 9.60 6.34 4.91
C TYR A 24 10.60 7.02 3.97
N GLY A 25 10.85 8.30 4.23
CA GLY A 25 12.00 9.02 3.71
C GLY A 25 13.28 8.71 4.49
N PRO A 26 14.39 9.42 4.16
CA PRO A 26 15.64 9.32 4.91
C PRO A 26 15.43 9.50 6.40
N ASP A 27 16.18 8.75 7.23
CA ASP A 27 16.11 8.80 8.69
C ASP A 27 14.70 8.55 9.28
N ARG A 28 13.88 7.73 8.59
CA ARG A 28 12.47 7.47 8.94
C ARG A 28 11.59 8.73 8.94
N SER A 29 12.00 9.76 8.22
CA SER A 29 11.19 10.97 8.03
C SER A 29 9.99 10.73 7.13
N PHE A 30 9.07 11.70 7.10
CA PHE A 30 7.98 11.69 6.12
C PHE A 30 8.53 11.98 4.71
N ALA A 31 8.15 11.15 3.74
CA ALA A 31 8.32 11.42 2.32
C ALA A 31 7.07 10.98 1.54
N PRO A 32 6.56 11.81 0.62
CA PRO A 32 5.41 11.42 -0.20
C PRO A 32 5.82 10.35 -1.22
N LEU A 33 4.94 9.37 -1.43
CA LEU A 33 5.10 8.39 -2.50
C LEU A 33 5.00 9.08 -3.87
N GLN A 34 6.02 8.89 -4.71
CA GLN A 34 6.02 9.47 -6.05
C GLN A 34 4.99 8.77 -6.95
N LEU A 35 4.28 9.53 -7.79
CA LEU A 35 3.25 8.97 -8.68
C LEU A 35 3.83 7.95 -9.67
N SER A 36 5.10 8.11 -10.07
CA SER A 36 5.83 7.15 -10.93
C SER A 36 6.01 5.76 -10.30
N ALA A 37 5.87 5.64 -8.98
CA ALA A 37 5.90 4.36 -8.26
C ALA A 37 4.55 3.63 -8.32
N VAL A 38 3.44 4.33 -8.60
CA VAL A 38 2.11 3.74 -8.71
C VAL A 38 2.01 2.95 -10.02
N VAL A 39 1.73 1.65 -9.93
CA VAL A 39 1.65 0.75 -11.09
C VAL A 39 0.23 0.62 -11.65
N LYS A 40 -0.77 0.77 -10.79
CA LYS A 40 -2.19 0.73 -11.15
C LYS A 40 -2.94 1.52 -10.07
N ALA A 41 -3.98 2.23 -10.47
CA ALA A 41 -4.94 2.85 -9.59
C ALA A 41 -6.33 2.53 -10.12
N ASP A 42 -7.31 2.49 -9.23
CA ASP A 42 -8.69 2.27 -9.61
C ASP A 42 -9.62 3.02 -8.65
N LYS A 43 -10.80 3.37 -9.15
CA LYS A 43 -11.81 4.10 -8.40
C LYS A 43 -12.49 3.15 -7.41
N ILE A 44 -12.58 3.57 -6.16
CA ILE A 44 -13.38 2.89 -5.15
C ILE A 44 -14.84 3.32 -5.31
N GLU A 45 -15.75 2.35 -5.36
CA GLU A 45 -17.19 2.57 -5.45
C GLU A 45 -17.91 1.95 -4.24
N LEU A 46 -18.92 2.64 -3.72
CA LEU A 46 -19.75 2.13 -2.63
C LEU A 46 -20.97 1.41 -3.24
N ALA A 47 -21.07 0.11 -3.04
CA ALA A 47 -22.19 -0.70 -3.50
C ALA A 47 -22.64 -1.65 -2.38
N ASN A 48 -23.94 -1.74 -2.13
CA ASN A 48 -24.51 -2.61 -1.07
C ASN A 48 -23.88 -2.42 0.33
N ASN A 49 -23.53 -1.17 0.68
CA ASN A 49 -22.82 -0.80 1.91
C ASN A 49 -21.35 -1.28 2.01
N ASP A 50 -20.79 -1.84 0.95
CA ASP A 50 -19.40 -2.26 0.88
C ASP A 50 -18.61 -1.45 -0.16
N PHE A 51 -17.31 -1.28 0.08
CA PHE A 51 -16.39 -0.67 -0.88
C PHE A 51 -15.92 -1.73 -1.88
N THR A 52 -16.11 -1.43 -3.17
CA THR A 52 -15.75 -2.29 -4.30
C THR A 52 -14.77 -1.57 -5.23
N CYS A 53 -13.93 -2.34 -5.92
CA CYS A 53 -12.88 -1.85 -6.81
C CYS A 53 -12.28 -3.04 -7.56
N SER A 54 -11.91 -2.89 -8.83
CA SER A 54 -11.33 -4.00 -9.64
C SER A 54 -9.97 -4.50 -9.11
N LEU A 55 -9.35 -3.75 -8.20
CA LEU A 55 -8.14 -4.17 -7.48
C LEU A 55 -8.43 -5.12 -6.32
N LEU A 56 -9.66 -5.16 -5.81
CA LEU A 56 -10.08 -6.02 -4.71
C LEU A 56 -10.53 -7.40 -5.20
N ASP A 57 -10.99 -7.51 -6.45
CA ASP A 57 -11.57 -8.72 -7.06
C ASP A 57 -10.61 -9.91 -7.25
N GLY A 58 -9.38 -9.83 -6.75
CA GLY A 58 -8.37 -10.88 -6.85
C GLY A 58 -7.41 -10.97 -5.65
N ALA A 59 -7.69 -10.25 -4.55
CA ALA A 59 -6.94 -10.42 -3.31
C ALA A 59 -7.41 -11.73 -2.65
N ALA A 60 -6.54 -12.75 -2.64
CA ALA A 60 -6.78 -13.92 -1.81
C ALA A 60 -6.88 -13.46 -0.34
N ILE A 61 -8.03 -13.72 0.27
CA ILE A 61 -8.27 -13.64 1.72
C ILE A 61 -7.55 -14.77 2.44
#